data_AF-A0A060QGY1-F1
#
_entry.id   AF-A0A060QGY1-F1
#
_cell.length_a   1.000
_cell.length_b   1.000
_cell.length_c   1.000
_cell.angle_alpha   90.00
_cell.angle_beta   90.00
_cell.angle_gamma   90.00
#
_symmetry.space_group_name_H-M   'P 1'
#
loop_
_entity.id
_entity.type
_entity.pdbx_description
1 polymer ?
#
loop_
_entity_poly.entity_id
_entity_poly.type
_entity_poly.pdbx_seq_one_letter_code
_entity_poly.pdbx_strand_id
1 'polypeptide(L)' 'MAVGATFLTLLGSLGASHTFWLYAGLNVVFIAFTLCFVPETRGISLEAIEQKLNSGVRLREIGR' A
#
# COMPACT_ATOMS: atom_id res chain seq x y z
N MET A 1 8.62 2.43 -18.27
CA MET A 1 9.86 1.67 -17.98
C MET A 1 10.68 2.30 -16.83
N ALA A 2 10.07 3.01 -15.88
CA ALA A 2 10.81 3.70 -14.81
C ALA A 2 11.36 2.74 -13.74
N VAL A 3 10.54 1.76 -13.31
CA VAL A 3 10.91 0.80 -12.26
C VAL A 3 12.06 -0.12 -12.69
N GLY A 4 12.08 -0.55 -13.95
CA GLY A 4 13.18 -1.38 -14.48
C GLY A 4 14.51 -0.63 -14.55
N ALA A 5 14.49 0.65 -14.95
CA ALA A 5 15.68 1.49 -15.02
C ALA A 5 16.26 1.76 -13.62
N THR A 6 15.41 2.13 -12.65
CA THR A 6 15.86 2.40 -11.28
C THR A 6 16.37 1.14 -10.59
N PHE A 7 15.75 -0.03 -10.85
CA PHE A 7 16.24 -1.31 -10.33
C PHE A 7 17.65 -1.64 -10.81
N LEU A 8 17.92 -1.50 -12.12
CA LEU A 8 19.24 -1.78 -12.69
C LEU A 8 20.32 -0.83 -12.16
N THR A 9 19.98 0.46 -12.02
CA THR A 9 20.89 1.47 -11.44
C THR A 9 21.20 1.19 -9.97
N LEU A 10 20.21 0.81 -9.17
CA LEU A 10 20.39 0.41 -7.77
C LEU A 10 21.23 -0.87 -7.67
N LEU A 11 20.97 -1.86 -8.53
CA LEU A 11 21.73 -3.12 -8.54
C LEU A 11 23.20 -2.89 -8.92
N GLY A 12 23.48 -2.01 -9.88
CA GLY A 12 24.84 -1.66 -10.27
C GLY A 12 25.61 -0.79 -9.26
N SER A 13 24.92 -0.01 -8.42
CA SER A 13 25.54 0.89 -7.44
C SER A 13 25.66 0.31 -6.03
N LEU A 14 24.60 -0.34 -5.55
CA LEU A 14 24.49 -0.90 -4.20
C LEU A 14 24.67 -2.42 -4.16
N GLY A 15 24.64 -3.09 -5.31
CA GLY A 15 24.66 -4.56 -5.39
C GLY A 15 23.29 -5.19 -5.15
N ALA A 16 23.17 -6.48 -5.50
CA ALA A 16 21.92 -7.22 -5.43
C ALA A 16 21.34 -7.28 -4.01
N SER A 17 22.15 -7.67 -3.02
CA SER A 17 21.68 -7.90 -1.64
C SER A 17 21.04 -6.66 -1.00
N HIS A 18 21.68 -5.49 -1.15
CA HIS A 18 21.16 -4.23 -0.59
C HIS A 18 19.90 -3.76 -1.34
N THR A 19 19.86 -3.94 -2.65
CA THR A 19 18.69 -3.59 -3.47
C THR A 19 17.48 -4.42 -3.04
N PHE A 20 17.62 -5.74 -2.91
CA PHE A 20 16.54 -6.61 -2.44
C PHE A 20 16.06 -6.25 -1.04
N TRP A 21 16.97 -5.95 -0.11
CA TRP A 21 16.60 -5.51 1.23
C TRP A 21 15.86 -4.17 1.25
N LEU A 22 16.25 -3.22 0.39
CA LEU A 22 15.55 -1.95 0.25
C LEU A 22 14.11 -2.16 -0.23
N TYR A 23 13.91 -2.95 -1.28
CA TYR A 23 12.57 -3.28 -1.77
C TYR A 23 11.75 -4.08 -0.75
N ALA A 24 12.37 -5.01 -0.02
CA ALA A 24 11.71 -5.75 1.04
C ALA A 24 11.23 -4.81 2.16
N GLY A 25 12.08 -3.88 2.61
CA GLY A 25 11.71 -2.88 3.62
C GLY A 25 10.56 -1.98 3.13
N LEU A 26 10.62 -1.51 1.89
CA LEU A 26 9.53 -0.75 1.26
C LEU A 26 8.21 -1.54 1.23
N ASN A 27 8.26 -2.83 0.88
CA ASN A 27 7.07 -3.68 0.88
C ASN A 27 6.49 -3.87 2.29
N VAL A 28 7.33 -4.05 3.32
CA VAL A 28 6.88 -4.12 4.71
C VAL A 28 6.15 -2.83 5.11
N VAL A 29 6.69 -1.67 4.74
CA VAL A 29 6.04 -0.37 4.99
C VAL A 29 4.68 -0.29 4.27
N PHE A 30 4.60 -0.73 3.02
CA PHE A 30 3.32 -0.76 2.28
C PHE A 30 2.29 -1.70 2.90
N ILE A 31 2.71 -2.87 3.38
CA ILE A 31 1.84 -3.82 4.07
C ILE A 31 1.31 -3.19 5.36
N ALA A 32 2.20 -2.61 6.18
CA ALA A 32 1.80 -1.93 7.41
C ALA A 32 0.83 -0.78 7.13
N PHE A 33 1.10 0.03 6.10
CA PHE A 33 0.22 1.11 5.68
C PHE A 33 -1.15 0.57 5.24
N THR A 34 -1.18 -0.47 4.41
CA THR A 34 -2.41 -1.10 3.94
C THR A 34 -3.24 -1.60 5.11
N LEU A 35 -2.65 -2.34 6.05
CA LEU A 35 -3.35 -2.87 7.22
C LEU A 35 -3.84 -1.75 8.17
N CYS A 36 -3.12 -0.63 8.26
CA CYS A 36 -3.48 0.47 9.15
C CYS A 36 -4.50 1.44 8.55
N PHE A 37 -4.47 1.71 7.24
CA PHE A 37 -5.24 2.79 6.60
C PHE A 37 -6.28 2.31 5.59
N VAL A 38 -6.10 1.14 4.98
CA VAL A 38 -6.99 0.64 3.93
C VAL A 38 -8.02 -0.31 4.58
N PRO A 39 -9.31 0.07 4.64
CA PRO A 39 -10.37 -0.82 5.08
C PRO A 39 -10.62 -1.94 4.07
N GLU A 40 -11.15 -3.07 4.53
CA GLU A 40 -11.64 -4.14 3.66
C GLU A 40 -13.00 -3.74 3.08
N THR A 41 -13.09 -3.37 1.80
CA THR A 41 -14.36 -2.92 1.18
C THR A 41 -15.12 -4.05 0.49
N ARG A 42 -14.65 -5.29 0.54
CA ARG A 42 -15.26 -6.42 -0.18
C ARG A 42 -16.63 -6.78 0.40
N GLY A 43 -17.64 -6.83 -0.47
CA GLY A 43 -18.99 -7.26 -0.12
C GLY A 43 -19.90 -6.17 0.46
N ILE A 44 -19.42 -4.93 0.52
CA ILE A 44 -20.21 -3.76 0.93
C ILE A 44 -20.69 -3.02 -0.31
N SER A 45 -21.95 -2.57 -0.32
CA SER A 45 -22.49 -1.78 -1.42
C SER A 45 -21.87 -0.38 -1.46
N LEU A 46 -21.83 0.22 -2.64
CA LEU A 46 -21.31 1.58 -2.81
C LEU A 46 -22.11 2.61 -1.99
N GLU A 47 -23.44 2.43 -1.86
CA GLU A 47 -24.27 3.35 -1.08
C GLU A 47 -23.93 3.30 0.42
N ALA A 48 -23.64 2.12 0.96
CA ALA A 48 -23.23 1.96 2.35
C ALA A 48 -21.85 2.61 2.62
N ILE A 49 -20.93 2.53 1.64
CA ILE A 49 -19.63 3.21 1.68
C ILE A 49 -19.83 4.73 1.67
N GLU A 50 -20.67 5.26 0.78
CA GLU A 50 -20.96 6.71 0.70
C GLU A 50 -21.64 7.23 1.98
N GLN A 51 -22.57 6.48 2.57
CA GLN A 51 -23.21 6.85 3.83
C GLN A 51 -22.21 6.91 4.99
N LYS A 52 -21.30 5.93 5.10
CA LYS A 52 -20.23 5.92 6.12
C LYS A 52 -19.23 7.06 5.91
N LEU A 53 -18.92 7.37 4.65
CA LEU A 53 -18.03 8.47 4.32
C LEU A 53 -18.66 9.83 4.66
N ASN A 54 -19.94 10.04 4.32
CA ASN A 54 -20.68 11.28 4.62
C ASN A 54 -20.97 11.47 6.12
N SER A 55 -21.07 10.38 6.89
CA SER A 55 -21.25 10.45 8.35
C SER A 55 -19.95 10.70 9.12
N GLY A 56 -18.81 10.86 8.42
CA GLY A 56 -17.52 11.19 9.04
C GLY A 56 -16.85 10.02 9.75
N VAL A 57 -17.24 8.78 9.42
CA VAL A 57 -16.62 7.57 9.96
C VAL A 57 -15.16 7.50 9.50
N ARG A 58 -14.27 7.04 10.38
CA ARG A 58 -12.84 6.88 10.05
C ARG A 58 -12.71 5.95 8.83
N LEU A 59 -11.82 6.29 7.89
CA LEU A 59 -11.60 5.52 6.65
C LEU A 59 -11.42 4.01 6.93
N ARG A 60 -10.71 3.65 8.01
CA ARG A 60 -10.48 2.26 8.42
C ARG A 60 -11.75 1.47 8.81
N GLU A 61 -12.85 2.15 9.13
CA GLU A 61 -14.11 1.55 9.57
C GLU A 61 -15.18 1.52 8.47
N ILE A 62 -14.90 2.08 7.29
CA ILE A 62 -15.83 2.09 6.14
C ILE A 62 -16.15 0.67 5.67
N GLY A 63 -15.19 -0.25 5.83
CA GLY A 63 -15.26 -1.64 5.43
C GLY A 63 -15.94 -2.61 6.41
N ARG A 64 -16.50 -2.13 7.51
CA ARG A 64 -17.28 -2.93 8.48
C ARG A 64 -18.74 -2.55 8.42
#